data_AF-A0A6G1X2S8-F1
#
_entry.id   AF-A0A6G1X2S8-F1
#
_cell.length_a   1.000
_cell.length_b   1.000
_cell.length_c   1.000
_cell.angle_alpha   90.00
_cell.angle_beta   90.00
_cell.angle_gamma   90.00
#
_symmetry.space_group_name_H-M   'P 1'
#
loop_
_entity.id
_entity.type
_entity.pdbx_description
1 polymer ?
#
loop_
_entity_poly.entity_id
_entity_poly.type
_entity_poly.pdbx_seq_one_letter_code
_entity_poly.pdbx_strand_id
1 'polypeptide(L)'
;MFSPDERKRHFDTMVKRIESSKLVEGIVQIGSGVFGFSDEFSDIDFMVATSNVNDAEPAKNILRQFFSEINPAYIKEKQFSKDIFLLIVLLENNLEFNVSIVPREFLTVKSPLWKVIVDKTGFVTKKMKSENQKFENNPVKYETDIDVPFEFVYCALSLHKALRRTNVIYALKMLEKMRTYTLYLQAMNENKKLHQFKAYDTLEPSFIKKYLTTYPENTNVRDLKDSAENLIRLFTSVLHRSTIFSMDDALQQLLNESI
;
A
#
# COMPACT_ATOMS: atom_id res chain seq x y z
N MET A 1 20.82 5.18 11.77
CA MET A 1 19.94 4.57 10.76
C MET A 1 20.82 3.88 9.73
N PHE A 2 20.39 2.79 9.11
CA PHE A 2 21.21 2.14 8.09
C PHE A 2 21.28 2.98 6.81
N SER A 3 22.42 2.96 6.14
CA SER A 3 22.64 3.52 4.80
C SER A 3 22.06 2.59 3.71
N PRO A 4 21.83 3.11 2.48
CA PRO A 4 21.47 2.27 1.33
C PRO A 4 22.39 1.07 1.11
N ASP A 5 23.71 1.26 1.27
CA ASP A 5 24.70 0.19 1.12
C ASP A 5 24.60 -0.87 2.22
N GLU A 6 24.33 -0.46 3.47
CA GLU A 6 24.10 -1.40 4.57
C GLU A 6 22.85 -2.23 4.36
N ARG A 7 21.74 -1.61 3.92
CA ARG A 7 20.52 -2.35 3.54
C ARG A 7 20.81 -3.36 2.45
N LYS A 8 21.55 -2.95 1.42
CA LYS A 8 21.95 -3.86 0.35
C LYS A 8 22.79 -5.02 0.88
N ARG A 9 23.75 -4.78 1.79
CA ARG A 9 24.53 -5.85 2.43
C ARG A 9 23.66 -6.81 3.25
N HIS A 10 22.71 -6.28 4.01
CA HIS A 10 21.76 -7.07 4.79
C HIS A 10 20.85 -7.91 3.89
N PHE A 11 20.30 -7.31 2.83
CA PHE A 11 19.53 -7.99 1.81
C PHE A 11 20.33 -9.11 1.13
N ASP A 12 21.50 -8.81 0.58
CA ASP A 12 22.35 -9.77 -0.14
C ASP A 12 22.76 -10.95 0.78
N THR A 13 23.08 -10.66 2.04
CA THR A 13 23.42 -11.68 3.04
C THR A 13 22.24 -12.62 3.30
N MET A 14 21.05 -12.05 3.54
CA MET A 14 19.85 -12.85 3.80
C MET A 14 19.41 -13.63 2.58
N VAL A 15 19.49 -13.05 1.37
CA VAL A 15 19.17 -13.75 0.11
C VAL A 15 20.05 -14.97 -0.06
N LYS A 16 21.38 -14.83 0.09
CA LYS A 16 22.32 -15.97 0.02
C LYS A 16 22.01 -17.06 1.06
N ARG A 17 21.68 -16.65 2.29
CA ARG A 17 21.35 -17.58 3.37
C ARG A 17 20.06 -18.35 3.07
N ILE A 18 19.02 -17.65 2.63
CA ILE A 18 17.71 -18.22 2.28
C ILE A 18 17.84 -19.15 1.07
N GLU A 19 18.59 -18.73 0.05
CA GLU A 19 18.86 -19.53 -1.15
C GLU A 19 19.50 -20.88 -0.83
N SER A 20 20.33 -20.97 0.22
CA SER A 20 20.95 -22.24 0.61
C SER A 20 19.96 -23.31 1.09
N SER A 21 18.74 -22.92 1.47
CA SER A 21 17.71 -23.86 1.95
C SER A 21 17.08 -24.66 0.82
N LYS A 22 16.98 -25.98 0.97
CA LYS A 22 16.28 -26.87 0.02
C LYS A 22 14.76 -26.65 -0.01
N LEU A 23 14.20 -26.02 1.03
CA LEU A 23 12.77 -25.70 1.13
C LEU A 23 12.38 -24.48 0.29
N VAL A 24 13.36 -23.74 -0.22
CA VAL A 24 13.15 -22.53 -1.03
C VAL A 24 13.35 -22.86 -2.50
N GLU A 25 12.34 -22.60 -3.32
CA GLU A 25 12.38 -22.72 -4.78
C GLU A 25 12.92 -21.44 -5.43
N GLY A 26 12.56 -20.27 -4.90
CA GLY A 26 13.02 -18.98 -5.41
C GLY A 26 12.70 -17.81 -4.49
N ILE A 27 13.21 -16.64 -4.85
CA ILE A 27 12.99 -15.39 -4.12
C ILE A 27 12.61 -14.31 -5.13
N VAL A 28 11.57 -13.55 -4.79
CA VAL A 28 11.04 -12.44 -5.58
C VAL A 28 11.13 -11.18 -4.74
N GLN A 29 12.00 -10.27 -5.12
CA GLN A 29 12.03 -8.93 -4.53
C GLN A 29 10.79 -8.15 -4.98
N ILE A 30 10.18 -7.39 -4.07
CA ILE A 30 9.03 -6.53 -4.34
C ILE A 30 9.25 -5.15 -3.72
N GLY A 31 8.36 -4.21 -4.02
CA GLY A 31 8.38 -2.88 -3.39
C GLY A 31 9.45 -1.95 -3.96
N SER A 32 9.70 -0.84 -3.28
CA SER A 32 10.59 0.23 -3.75
C SER A 32 12.04 -0.25 -3.95
N GLY A 33 12.49 -1.23 -3.15
CA GLY A 33 13.85 -1.78 -3.23
C GLY A 33 14.21 -2.47 -4.54
N VAL A 34 13.24 -2.76 -5.43
CA VAL A 34 13.48 -3.39 -6.74
C VAL A 34 14.43 -2.58 -7.63
N PHE A 35 14.42 -1.24 -7.51
CA PHE A 35 15.34 -0.35 -8.23
C PHE A 35 16.56 0.07 -7.41
N GLY A 36 16.76 -0.56 -6.24
CA GLY A 36 17.74 -0.15 -5.24
C GLY A 36 17.10 0.61 -4.07
N PHE A 37 17.86 0.76 -2.98
CA PHE A 37 17.43 1.51 -1.80
C PHE A 37 17.72 3.00 -2.04
N SER A 38 16.68 3.82 -2.18
CA SER A 38 16.81 5.25 -2.50
C SER A 38 17.36 6.07 -1.35
N ASP A 39 17.12 5.62 -0.11
CA ASP A 39 17.34 6.41 1.10
C ASP A 39 17.54 5.54 2.34
N GLU A 40 17.62 6.23 3.48
CA GLU A 40 17.74 5.63 4.79
C GLU A 40 16.42 5.14 5.43
N PHE A 41 15.28 5.21 4.72
CA PHE A 41 13.95 4.89 5.26
C PHE A 41 13.27 3.72 4.55
N SER A 42 13.89 3.18 3.51
CA SER A 42 13.35 2.06 2.74
C SER A 42 13.37 0.74 3.53
N ASP A 43 12.24 0.04 3.52
CA ASP A 43 12.11 -1.33 4.03
C ASP A 43 12.71 -2.34 3.03
N ILE A 44 12.91 -3.58 3.47
CA ILE A 44 13.33 -4.70 2.61
C ILE A 44 12.15 -5.66 2.42
N ASP A 45 11.54 -5.64 1.25
CA ASP A 45 10.39 -6.49 0.92
C ASP A 45 10.75 -7.58 -0.09
N PHE A 46 10.44 -8.84 0.24
CA PHE A 46 10.51 -9.94 -0.72
C PHE A 46 9.58 -11.10 -0.38
N MET A 47 9.23 -11.88 -1.40
CA MET A 47 8.52 -13.14 -1.28
C MET A 47 9.51 -14.30 -1.45
N VAL A 48 9.44 -15.28 -0.56
CA VAL A 48 10.16 -16.54 -0.67
C VAL A 48 9.18 -17.60 -1.15
N ALA A 49 9.47 -18.14 -2.33
CA ALA A 49 8.65 -19.14 -2.99
C ALA A 49 9.05 -20.55 -2.54
N THR A 50 8.08 -21.36 -2.14
CA THR A 50 8.26 -22.81 -1.95
C THR A 50 7.70 -23.58 -3.13
N SER A 51 8.24 -24.77 -3.38
CA SER A 51 7.82 -25.62 -4.52
C SER A 51 6.36 -26.07 -4.43
N ASN A 52 5.87 -26.29 -3.21
CA ASN A 52 4.52 -26.74 -2.91
C ASN A 52 4.06 -26.21 -1.54
N VAL A 53 2.78 -26.42 -1.23
CA VAL A 53 2.12 -25.97 0.02
C VAL A 53 2.71 -26.57 1.29
N ASN A 54 3.12 -27.84 1.26
CA ASN A 54 3.60 -28.54 2.46
C ASN A 54 4.97 -28.01 2.93
N ASP A 55 5.72 -27.37 2.03
CA ASP A 55 7.01 -26.78 2.34
C ASP A 55 6.90 -25.37 2.96
N ALA A 56 5.72 -24.73 2.92
CA ALA A 56 5.56 -23.34 3.36
C ALA A 56 5.83 -23.13 4.86
N GLU A 57 5.24 -23.95 5.72
CA GLU A 57 5.44 -23.86 7.16
C GLU A 57 6.88 -24.26 7.59
N PRO A 58 7.46 -25.37 7.09
CA PRO A 58 8.88 -25.66 7.29
C PRO A 58 9.79 -24.51 6.83
N ALA A 59 9.54 -23.93 5.65
CA ALA A 59 10.30 -22.79 5.13
C ALA A 59 10.19 -21.58 6.06
N LYS A 60 8.99 -21.25 6.53
CA LYS A 60 8.80 -20.17 7.51
C LYS A 60 9.62 -20.40 8.79
N ASN A 61 9.61 -21.62 9.33
CA ASN A 61 10.34 -21.95 10.56
C ASN A 61 11.86 -21.79 10.38
N ILE A 62 12.43 -22.25 9.27
CA ILE A 62 13.86 -22.10 9.00
C ILE A 62 14.24 -20.64 8.72
N LEU A 63 13.40 -19.89 8.00
CA LEU A 63 13.62 -18.46 7.77
C LEU A 63 13.59 -17.66 9.08
N ARG A 64 12.63 -17.96 9.96
CA ARG A 64 12.57 -17.36 11.30
C ARG A 64 13.86 -17.62 12.07
N GLN A 65 14.42 -18.83 11.99
CA GLN A 65 15.72 -19.12 12.59
C GLN A 65 16.84 -18.28 11.98
N PHE A 66 16.92 -18.18 10.65
CA PHE A 66 17.93 -17.33 9.98
C PHE A 66 17.83 -15.87 10.42
N PHE A 67 16.62 -15.34 10.58
CA PHE A 67 16.43 -13.97 11.05
C PHE A 67 16.76 -13.79 12.54
N SER A 68 16.59 -14.82 13.37
CA SER A 68 17.04 -14.77 14.78
C SER A 68 18.57 -14.70 14.91
N GLU A 69 19.32 -15.18 13.91
CA GLU A 69 20.79 -15.16 13.90
C GLU A 69 21.38 -13.76 13.63
N ILE A 70 20.56 -12.79 13.20
CA ILE A 70 21.00 -11.42 12.91
C ILE A 70 20.57 -10.40 13.99
N ASN A 71 20.38 -10.87 15.23
CA ASN A 71 20.00 -10.07 16.40
C ASN A 71 18.83 -9.10 16.13
N PRO A 72 17.63 -9.64 15.80
CA PRO A 72 16.46 -8.81 15.60
C PRO A 72 16.00 -8.24 16.94
N ALA A 73 15.57 -6.98 16.94
CA ALA A 73 14.85 -6.40 18.07
C ALA A 73 13.47 -7.05 18.24
N TYR A 74 12.82 -7.41 17.13
CA TYR A 74 11.52 -8.09 17.16
C TYR A 74 11.26 -8.89 15.88
N ILE A 75 10.59 -10.05 16.00
CA ILE A 75 10.04 -10.79 14.87
C ILE A 75 8.55 -11.00 15.10
N LYS A 76 7.71 -10.44 14.22
CA LYS A 76 6.28 -10.76 14.16
C LYS A 76 6.02 -11.78 13.06
N GLU A 77 5.28 -12.82 13.41
CA GLU A 77 4.66 -13.71 12.45
C GLU A 77 3.20 -13.30 12.23
N LYS A 78 2.77 -13.30 10.97
CA LYS A 78 1.37 -13.23 10.56
C LYS A 78 1.08 -14.39 9.61
N GLN A 79 -0.10 -15.00 9.75
CA GLN A 79 -0.60 -16.02 8.84
C GLN A 79 -1.82 -15.43 8.10
N PHE A 80 -1.74 -15.38 6.77
CA PHE A 80 -2.82 -14.86 5.92
C PHE A 80 -3.78 -15.95 5.46
N SER A 81 -3.25 -17.16 5.25
CA SER A 81 -4.02 -18.36 4.98
C SER A 81 -3.26 -19.56 5.55
N LYS A 82 -3.81 -20.77 5.41
CA LYS A 82 -3.16 -22.00 5.88
C LYS A 82 -1.68 -22.10 5.46
N ASP A 83 -1.37 -21.70 4.22
CA ASP A 83 -0.05 -21.90 3.61
C ASP A 83 0.67 -20.59 3.25
N ILE A 84 0.16 -19.42 3.68
CA ILE A 84 0.76 -18.11 3.39
C ILE A 84 1.12 -17.40 4.69
N PHE A 85 2.41 -17.12 4.86
CA PHE A 85 2.97 -16.51 6.06
C PHE A 85 3.68 -15.21 5.73
N LEU A 86 3.79 -14.33 6.72
CA LEU A 86 4.61 -13.12 6.68
C LEU A 86 5.44 -13.04 7.96
N LEU A 87 6.74 -12.88 7.79
CA LEU A 87 7.67 -12.49 8.85
C LEU A 87 7.96 -10.99 8.70
N ILE A 88 7.63 -10.23 9.74
CA ILE A 88 8.03 -8.82 9.89
C ILE A 88 9.18 -8.82 10.89
N VAL A 89 10.38 -8.49 10.43
CA VAL A 89 11.60 -8.52 11.24
C VAL A 89 12.11 -7.10 11.42
N LEU A 90 12.18 -6.64 12.66
CA LEU A 90 12.68 -5.33 13.03
C LEU A 90 14.07 -5.49 13.64
N LEU A 91 15.07 -4.84 13.06
CA LEU A 91 16.41 -4.73 13.63
C LEU A 91 16.52 -3.49 14.53
N GLU A 92 17.52 -3.47 15.43
CA GLU A 92 17.72 -2.40 16.44
C GLU A 92 17.88 -0.98 15.86
N ASN A 93 18.19 -0.84 14.57
CA ASN A 93 18.33 0.45 13.86
C ASN A 93 17.14 0.76 12.91
N ASN A 94 15.95 0.25 13.22
CA ASN A 94 14.70 0.44 12.47
C ASN A 94 14.71 -0.09 11.02
N LEU A 95 15.63 -1.01 10.68
CA LEU A 95 15.51 -1.72 9.40
C LEU A 95 14.44 -2.80 9.54
N GLU A 96 13.41 -2.70 8.71
CA GLU A 96 12.33 -3.66 8.62
C GLU A 96 12.55 -4.58 7.41
N PHE A 97 12.41 -5.89 7.64
CA PHE A 97 12.18 -6.86 6.58
C PHE A 97 10.72 -7.31 6.60
N ASN A 98 10.07 -7.28 5.44
CA ASN A 98 8.79 -7.92 5.22
C ASN A 98 8.99 -9.11 4.28
N VAL A 99 8.97 -10.30 4.85
CA VAL A 99 9.24 -11.55 4.13
C VAL A 99 7.98 -12.39 4.06
N SER A 100 7.35 -12.42 2.90
CA SER A 100 6.21 -13.32 2.67
C SER A 100 6.72 -14.70 2.27
N ILE A 101 6.22 -15.77 2.88
CA ILE A 101 6.50 -17.15 2.49
C ILE A 101 5.26 -17.69 1.80
N VAL A 102 5.41 -18.06 0.53
CA VAL A 102 4.28 -18.32 -0.36
C VAL A 102 4.58 -19.53 -1.26
N PRO A 103 3.71 -20.54 -1.32
CA PRO A 103 3.78 -21.58 -2.34
C PRO A 103 3.77 -20.98 -3.74
N ARG A 104 4.58 -21.50 -4.66
CA ARG A 104 4.71 -20.98 -6.03
C ARG A 104 3.35 -20.78 -6.71
N GLU A 105 2.43 -21.73 -6.54
CA GLU A 105 1.11 -21.65 -7.14
C GLU A 105 0.27 -20.43 -6.69
N PHE A 106 0.54 -19.92 -5.49
CA PHE A 106 -0.14 -18.76 -4.88
C PHE A 106 0.60 -17.43 -5.08
N LEU A 107 1.76 -17.43 -5.75
CA LEU A 107 2.41 -16.18 -6.14
C LEU A 107 1.49 -15.35 -7.03
N THR A 108 1.46 -14.04 -6.81
CA THR A 108 0.66 -13.08 -7.58
C THR A 108 1.46 -11.81 -7.84
N VAL A 109 1.12 -11.10 -8.92
CA VAL A 109 1.64 -9.75 -9.21
C VAL A 109 0.53 -8.76 -8.93
N LYS A 110 0.77 -7.82 -8.00
CA LYS A 110 -0.17 -6.76 -7.63
C LYS A 110 0.40 -5.35 -7.83
N SER A 111 1.57 -5.23 -8.43
CA SER A 111 2.33 -4.00 -8.66
C SER A 111 3.41 -4.30 -9.71
N PRO A 112 3.82 -3.34 -10.55
CA PRO A 112 4.96 -3.51 -11.45
C PRO A 112 6.31 -3.62 -10.73
N LEU A 113 6.37 -3.28 -9.44
CA LEU A 113 7.58 -3.34 -8.63
C LEU A 113 7.85 -4.76 -8.14
N TRP A 114 8.38 -5.60 -9.03
CA TRP A 114 8.84 -6.93 -8.69
C TRP A 114 10.05 -7.35 -9.54
N LYS A 115 10.89 -8.23 -8.99
CA LYS A 115 12.00 -8.86 -9.70
C LYS A 115 12.30 -10.22 -9.10
N VAL A 116 12.44 -11.25 -9.93
CA VAL A 116 12.96 -12.54 -9.47
C VAL A 116 14.47 -12.41 -9.29
N ILE A 117 14.96 -12.71 -8.08
CA ILE A 117 16.38 -12.62 -7.73
C ILE A 117 17.03 -14.00 -7.57
N VAL A 118 16.23 -15.03 -7.24
CA VAL A 118 16.65 -16.43 -7.16
C VAL A 118 15.55 -17.28 -7.78
N ASP A 119 15.92 -18.22 -8.65
CA ASP A 119 15.00 -19.21 -9.23
C ASP A 119 15.75 -20.50 -9.53
N LYS A 120 15.52 -21.53 -8.72
CA LYS A 120 16.24 -22.81 -8.83
C LYS A 120 15.69 -23.73 -9.92
N THR A 121 14.44 -23.52 -10.34
CA THR A 121 13.71 -24.45 -11.22
C THR A 121 13.30 -23.81 -12.54
N GLY A 122 13.33 -22.47 -12.64
CA GLY A 122 12.76 -21.70 -13.73
C GLY A 122 11.24 -21.50 -13.61
N PHE A 123 10.57 -22.19 -12.67
CA PHE A 123 9.12 -22.14 -12.54
C PHE A 123 8.63 -20.90 -11.79
N VAL A 124 9.45 -20.32 -10.92
CA VAL A 124 9.11 -19.05 -10.24
C VAL A 124 9.05 -17.92 -11.26
N THR A 125 10.05 -17.81 -12.13
CA THR A 125 10.08 -16.83 -13.23
C THR A 125 8.91 -17.02 -14.17
N LYS A 126 8.61 -18.28 -14.57
CA LYS A 126 7.47 -18.58 -15.43
C LYS A 126 6.14 -18.13 -14.80
N LYS A 127 5.95 -18.43 -13.51
CA LYS A 127 4.75 -18.03 -12.75
C LYS A 127 4.63 -16.51 -12.66
N MET A 128 5.67 -15.82 -12.22
CA MET A 128 5.65 -14.36 -12.08
C MET A 128 5.38 -13.64 -13.41
N LYS A 129 5.98 -14.09 -14.52
CA LYS A 129 5.69 -13.55 -15.86
C LYS A 129 4.23 -13.74 -16.27
N SER A 130 3.66 -14.92 -16.02
CA SER A 130 2.24 -15.18 -16.30
C SER A 130 1.32 -14.30 -15.45
N GLU A 131 1.62 -14.14 -14.16
CA GLU A 131 0.84 -13.24 -13.28
C GLU A 131 1.01 -11.77 -13.67
N ASN A 132 2.18 -11.36 -14.15
CA ASN A 132 2.41 -10.01 -14.66
C ASN A 132 1.55 -9.73 -15.91
N GLN A 133 1.45 -10.67 -16.84
CA GLN A 133 0.57 -10.54 -18.00
C GLN A 133 -0.90 -10.39 -17.57
N LYS A 134 -1.35 -11.15 -16.57
CA LYS A 134 -2.71 -10.97 -16.00
C LYS A 134 -2.90 -9.58 -15.39
N PHE A 135 -1.90 -9.09 -14.66
CA PHE A 135 -1.91 -7.76 -14.05
C PHE A 135 -1.95 -6.64 -15.11
N GLU A 136 -1.14 -6.73 -16.16
CA GLU A 136 -1.09 -5.74 -17.24
C GLU A 136 -2.37 -5.69 -18.06
N ASN A 137 -2.99 -6.86 -18.31
CA ASN A 137 -4.21 -6.98 -19.08
C ASN A 137 -5.48 -6.66 -18.26
N ASN A 138 -5.37 -6.44 -16.95
CA ASN A 138 -6.51 -6.09 -16.13
C ASN A 138 -6.87 -4.59 -16.33
N PRO A 139 -8.07 -4.27 -16.85
CA PRO A 139 -8.48 -2.87 -17.06
C PRO A 139 -8.57 -2.08 -15.75
N VAL A 140 -8.82 -2.75 -14.62
CA VAL A 140 -8.88 -2.14 -13.29
C VAL A 140 -7.83 -2.81 -12.40
N LYS A 141 -6.65 -2.18 -12.33
CA LYS A 141 -5.45 -2.77 -11.71
C LYS A 141 -5.54 -3.00 -10.20
N TYR A 142 -6.44 -2.31 -9.51
CA TYR A 142 -6.53 -2.27 -8.05
C TYR A 142 -7.98 -2.45 -7.58
N GLU A 143 -8.16 -2.98 -6.38
CA GLU A 143 -9.47 -3.27 -5.77
C GLU A 143 -10.33 -2.02 -5.66
N THR A 144 -11.61 -2.12 -6.04
CA THR A 144 -12.63 -1.05 -6.07
C THR A 144 -13.83 -1.36 -5.18
N ASP A 145 -13.65 -2.14 -4.12
CA ASP A 145 -14.75 -2.67 -3.29
C ASP A 145 -15.46 -1.61 -2.44
N ILE A 146 -15.00 -0.36 -2.50
CA ILE A 146 -15.56 0.77 -1.76
C ILE A 146 -16.29 1.67 -2.75
N ASP A 147 -17.55 2.00 -2.44
CA ASP A 147 -18.30 3.05 -3.14
C ASP A 147 -17.78 4.44 -2.69
N VAL A 148 -16.69 4.85 -3.32
CA VAL A 148 -15.96 6.08 -2.98
C VAL A 148 -16.83 7.33 -3.06
N PRO A 149 -17.64 7.55 -4.13
CA PRO A 149 -18.58 8.67 -4.17
C PRO A 149 -19.55 8.67 -3.00
N PHE A 150 -20.21 7.55 -2.72
CA PHE A 150 -21.18 7.47 -1.62
C PHE A 150 -20.54 7.78 -0.27
N GLU A 151 -19.41 7.12 0.04
CA GLU A 151 -18.71 7.29 1.31
C GLU A 151 -18.20 8.73 1.51
N PHE A 152 -17.76 9.38 0.44
CA PHE A 152 -17.36 10.79 0.49
C PHE A 152 -18.55 11.69 0.85
N VAL A 153 -19.68 11.56 0.15
CA VAL A 153 -20.88 12.38 0.42
C VAL A 153 -21.45 12.09 1.81
N TYR A 154 -21.46 10.83 2.24
CA TYR A 154 -21.87 10.46 3.58
C TYR A 154 -21.01 11.14 4.66
N CYS A 155 -19.69 11.22 4.45
CA CYS A 155 -18.80 11.97 5.32
C CYS A 155 -19.07 13.47 5.28
N ALA A 156 -19.33 14.07 4.11
CA ALA A 156 -19.64 15.49 3.96
C ALA A 156 -20.91 15.88 4.75
N LEU A 157 -21.98 15.08 4.64
CA LEU A 157 -23.22 15.26 5.41
C LEU A 157 -22.97 15.15 6.93
N SER A 158 -22.11 14.23 7.35
CA SER A 158 -21.73 14.04 8.75
C SER A 158 -20.89 15.20 9.28
N LEU A 159 -19.97 15.72 8.47
CA LEU A 159 -19.16 16.90 8.76
C LEU A 159 -20.06 18.11 8.96
N HIS A 160 -21.01 18.36 8.04
CA HIS A 160 -21.96 19.46 8.15
C HIS A 160 -22.74 19.43 9.48
N LYS A 161 -23.27 18.26 9.84
CA LYS A 161 -23.96 18.05 11.14
C LYS A 161 -23.03 18.32 12.33
N ALA A 162 -21.75 17.92 12.24
CA ALA A 162 -20.76 18.12 13.28
C ALA A 162 -20.44 19.61 13.47
N LEU A 163 -20.24 20.37 12.38
CA LEU A 163 -19.99 21.81 12.42
C LEU A 163 -21.16 22.56 13.06
N ARG A 164 -22.41 22.23 12.72
CA ARG A 164 -23.60 22.84 13.34
C ARG A 164 -23.71 22.59 14.85
N ARG A 165 -23.12 21.49 15.34
CA ARG A 165 -23.05 21.14 16.77
C ARG A 165 -21.77 21.66 17.45
N THR A 166 -20.90 22.37 16.72
CA THR A 166 -19.57 22.77 17.18
C THR A 166 -18.73 21.57 17.67
N ASN A 167 -18.98 20.37 17.14
CA ASN A 167 -18.19 19.18 17.45
C ASN A 167 -16.96 19.12 16.53
N VAL A 168 -15.97 19.94 16.88
CA VAL A 168 -14.78 20.19 16.07
C VAL A 168 -13.94 18.92 15.86
N ILE A 169 -13.85 18.06 16.87
CA ILE A 169 -13.12 16.78 16.79
C ILE A 169 -13.76 15.85 15.76
N TYR A 170 -15.10 15.71 15.78
CA TYR A 170 -15.79 14.85 14.83
C TYR A 170 -15.76 15.43 13.41
N ALA A 171 -15.87 16.74 13.26
CA ALA A 171 -15.71 17.41 11.97
C ALA A 171 -14.32 17.15 11.35
N LEU A 172 -13.24 17.32 12.13
CA LEU A 172 -11.87 16.97 11.71
C LEU A 172 -11.75 15.51 11.25
N LYS A 173 -12.36 14.58 12.01
CA LYS A 173 -12.36 13.15 11.66
C LYS A 173 -13.06 12.89 10.32
N MET A 174 -14.17 13.57 10.03
CA MET A 174 -14.85 13.44 8.74
C MET A 174 -14.03 14.05 7.61
N LEU A 175 -13.38 15.19 7.84
CA LEU A 175 -12.51 15.83 6.87
C LEU A 175 -11.32 14.92 6.49
N GLU A 176 -10.72 14.22 7.45
CA GLU A 176 -9.67 13.22 7.20
C GLU A 176 -10.16 12.05 6.33
N LYS A 177 -11.36 11.54 6.61
CA LYS A 177 -11.97 10.48 5.78
C LYS A 177 -12.23 10.94 4.35
N MET A 178 -12.83 12.11 4.17
CA MET A 178 -13.04 12.72 2.86
C MET A 178 -11.72 12.88 2.10
N ARG A 179 -10.66 13.29 2.80
CA ARG A 179 -9.30 13.40 2.26
C ARG A 179 -8.73 12.04 1.84
N THR A 180 -8.99 10.98 2.59
CA THR A 180 -8.62 9.60 2.23
C THR A 180 -9.30 9.15 0.93
N TYR A 181 -10.61 9.37 0.80
CA TYR A 181 -11.36 9.03 -0.42
C TYR A 181 -10.89 9.83 -1.64
N THR A 182 -10.56 11.11 -1.44
CA THR A 182 -10.03 11.98 -2.51
C THR A 182 -8.67 11.49 -3.00
N LEU A 183 -7.76 11.10 -2.08
CA LEU A 183 -6.47 10.50 -2.44
C LEU A 183 -6.65 9.18 -3.17
N TYR A 184 -7.53 8.32 -2.66
CA TYR A 184 -7.87 7.04 -3.28
C TYR A 184 -8.28 7.24 -4.74
N LEU A 185 -9.23 8.14 -4.98
CA LEU A 185 -9.74 8.41 -6.32
C LEU A 185 -8.66 8.97 -7.25
N GLN A 186 -7.83 9.91 -6.78
CA GLN A 186 -6.74 10.46 -7.58
C GLN A 186 -5.70 9.40 -7.95
N ALA A 187 -5.29 8.55 -7.00
CA ALA A 187 -4.34 7.49 -7.29
C ALA A 187 -4.89 6.51 -8.33
N MET A 188 -6.18 6.17 -8.25
CA MET A 188 -6.84 5.32 -9.24
C MET A 188 -6.84 5.97 -10.63
N ASN A 189 -7.14 7.26 -10.73
CA ASN A 189 -7.08 8.00 -12.00
C ASN A 189 -5.66 8.03 -12.61
N GLU A 190 -4.62 7.95 -11.78
CA GLU A 190 -3.23 7.87 -12.21
C GLU A 190 -2.71 6.43 -12.38
N ASN A 191 -3.57 5.40 -12.24
CA ASN A 191 -3.18 3.99 -12.22
C ASN A 191 -2.09 3.67 -11.18
N LYS A 192 -2.19 4.26 -9.99
CA LYS A 192 -1.29 4.05 -8.85
C LYS A 192 -1.98 3.30 -7.70
N LYS A 193 -1.20 2.49 -6.98
CA LYS A 193 -1.70 1.66 -5.87
C LYS A 193 -1.66 2.40 -4.53
N LEU A 194 -2.80 2.86 -4.02
CA LEU A 194 -2.85 3.71 -2.82
C LEU A 194 -2.22 3.07 -1.56
N HIS A 195 -2.54 1.80 -1.25
CA HIS A 195 -2.13 1.18 0.03
C HIS A 195 -0.66 0.71 0.04
N GLN A 196 0.00 0.66 -1.11
CA GLN A 196 1.41 0.26 -1.23
C GLN A 196 2.32 1.39 -1.73
N PHE A 197 1.77 2.52 -2.17
CA PHE A 197 2.53 3.74 -2.41
C PHE A 197 2.26 4.72 -1.28
N LYS A 198 3.15 4.72 -0.28
CA LYS A 198 3.34 5.86 0.64
C LYS A 198 3.82 7.13 -0.11
N ALA A 199 4.05 7.04 -1.43
CA ALA A 199 4.60 8.10 -2.27
C ALA A 199 3.51 9.03 -2.85
N TYR A 200 2.69 9.61 -1.97
CA TYR A 200 1.67 10.61 -2.36
C TYR A 200 2.29 11.87 -2.97
N ASP A 201 3.56 12.13 -2.66
CA ASP A 201 4.40 13.18 -3.25
C ASP A 201 4.66 12.98 -4.75
N THR A 202 4.42 11.78 -5.28
CA THR A 202 4.56 11.50 -6.72
C THR A 202 3.28 11.75 -7.53
N LEU A 203 2.14 12.04 -6.88
CA LEU A 203 0.88 12.37 -7.56
C LEU A 203 1.03 13.64 -8.40
N GLU A 204 0.05 13.88 -9.27
CA GLU A 204 0.04 15.05 -10.15
C GLU A 204 0.28 16.36 -9.35
N PRO A 205 1.31 17.17 -9.68
CA PRO A 205 1.72 18.30 -8.84
C PRO A 205 0.61 19.34 -8.57
N SER A 206 -0.26 19.59 -9.54
CA SER A 206 -1.38 20.53 -9.37
C SER A 206 -2.43 19.98 -8.39
N PHE A 207 -2.69 18.67 -8.41
CA PHE A 207 -3.50 17.99 -7.41
C PHE A 207 -2.88 18.13 -6.03
N ILE A 208 -1.59 17.84 -5.85
CA ILE A 208 -0.92 17.94 -4.53
C ILE A 208 -1.07 19.36 -3.97
N LYS A 209 -0.82 20.39 -4.79
CA LYS A 209 -0.97 21.78 -4.37
C LYS A 209 -2.39 22.10 -3.88
N LYS A 210 -3.42 21.65 -4.60
CA LYS A 210 -4.83 21.84 -4.21
C LYS A 210 -5.22 20.97 -3.02
N TYR A 211 -4.64 19.78 -2.89
CA TYR A 211 -4.91 18.88 -1.77
C TYR A 211 -4.40 19.47 -0.46
N LEU A 212 -3.21 20.07 -0.47
CA LEU A 212 -2.64 20.73 0.70
C LEU A 212 -3.47 21.94 1.18
N THR A 213 -4.24 22.59 0.29
CA THR A 213 -5.14 23.69 0.68
C THR A 213 -6.44 23.20 1.33
N THR A 214 -6.62 21.88 1.50
CA THR A 214 -7.78 21.29 2.20
C THR A 214 -7.53 21.04 3.69
N TYR A 215 -6.36 21.40 4.20
CA TYR A 215 -6.05 21.36 5.62
C TYR A 215 -6.44 22.69 6.27
N PRO A 216 -7.08 22.65 7.45
CA PRO A 216 -7.45 23.87 8.16
C PRO A 216 -6.22 24.54 8.77
N GLU A 217 -6.19 25.88 8.77
CA GLU A 217 -5.16 26.65 9.47
C GLU A 217 -5.31 26.52 10.98
N ASN A 218 -6.56 26.55 11.49
CA ASN A 218 -6.88 26.39 12.89
C ASN A 218 -8.03 25.40 13.13
N THR A 219 -8.11 24.88 14.35
CA THR A 219 -9.17 23.96 14.80
C THR A 219 -10.42 24.73 15.23
N ASN A 220 -11.04 25.47 14.30
CA ASN A 220 -12.29 26.21 14.53
C ASN A 220 -13.32 25.93 13.42
N VAL A 221 -14.60 26.27 13.67
CA VAL A 221 -15.71 25.95 12.75
C VAL A 221 -15.55 26.61 11.37
N ARG A 222 -15.04 27.84 11.32
CA ARG A 222 -14.86 28.59 10.08
C ARG A 222 -13.80 27.93 9.20
N ASP A 223 -12.60 27.72 9.72
CA ASP A 223 -11.49 27.14 8.97
C ASP A 223 -11.79 25.71 8.51
N LEU A 224 -12.53 24.94 9.31
CA LEU A 224 -13.00 23.61 8.91
C LEU A 224 -14.06 23.66 7.81
N LYS A 225 -14.93 24.67 7.81
CA LYS A 225 -15.89 24.88 6.72
C LYS A 225 -15.15 25.22 5.42
N ASP A 226 -14.23 26.17 5.47
CA ASP A 226 -13.43 26.58 4.31
C ASP A 226 -12.63 25.39 3.73
N SER A 227 -12.06 24.57 4.62
CA SER A 227 -11.37 23.34 4.26
C SER A 227 -12.27 22.30 3.60
N ALA A 228 -13.49 22.11 4.12
CA ALA A 228 -14.47 21.19 3.55
C ALA A 228 -14.91 21.64 2.15
N GLU A 229 -15.16 22.94 1.94
CA GLU A 229 -15.49 23.49 0.62
C GLU A 229 -14.36 23.28 -0.40
N ASN A 230 -13.11 23.52 0.00
CA ASN A 230 -11.94 23.24 -0.82
C ASN A 230 -11.86 21.75 -1.21
N LEU A 231 -12.11 20.87 -0.24
CA LEU A 231 -12.04 19.43 -0.45
C LEU A 231 -13.17 18.91 -1.35
N ILE A 232 -14.40 19.40 -1.18
CA ILE A 232 -15.53 19.07 -2.05
C ILE A 232 -15.23 19.48 -3.50
N ARG A 233 -14.76 20.72 -3.72
CA ARG A 233 -14.35 21.18 -5.06
C ARG A 233 -13.27 20.30 -5.67
N LEU A 234 -12.25 19.94 -4.87
CA LEU A 234 -11.18 19.06 -5.33
C LEU A 234 -11.71 17.67 -5.69
N PHE A 235 -12.48 17.04 -4.80
CA PHE A 235 -13.06 15.73 -5.01
C PHE A 235 -13.90 15.66 -6.29
N THR A 236 -14.82 16.61 -6.49
CA THR A 236 -15.65 16.69 -7.70
C THR A 236 -14.79 16.81 -8.96
N SER A 237 -13.74 17.64 -8.94
CA SER A 237 -12.82 17.78 -10.08
C SER A 237 -12.02 16.51 -10.38
N VAL A 238 -11.70 15.72 -9.36
CA VAL A 238 -11.02 14.43 -9.49
C VAL A 238 -11.99 13.37 -10.01
N LEU A 239 -13.22 13.35 -9.50
CA LEU A 239 -14.27 12.43 -9.92
C LEU A 239 -14.66 12.60 -11.38
N HIS A 240 -14.78 13.83 -11.87
CA HIS A 240 -15.06 14.09 -13.29
C HIS A 240 -14.00 13.53 -14.25
N ARG A 241 -12.78 13.29 -13.78
CA ARG A 241 -11.70 12.67 -14.56
C ARG A 241 -11.68 11.15 -14.42
N SER A 242 -12.49 10.58 -13.54
CA SER A 242 -12.49 9.14 -13.29
C SER A 242 -13.23 8.39 -14.38
N THR A 243 -12.62 7.31 -14.85
CA THR A 243 -13.26 6.33 -15.74
C THR A 243 -13.84 5.14 -14.98
N ILE A 244 -13.66 5.12 -13.65
CA ILE A 244 -14.00 3.98 -12.77
C ILE A 244 -15.20 4.33 -11.90
N PHE A 245 -15.19 5.52 -11.30
CA PHE A 245 -16.24 5.99 -10.41
C PHE A 245 -17.06 7.09 -11.08
N SER A 246 -18.35 7.11 -10.77
CA SER A 246 -19.27 8.17 -11.16
C SER A 246 -20.23 8.45 -10.00
N MET A 247 -20.84 9.64 -10.00
CA MET A 247 -21.82 10.03 -9.00
C MET A 247 -23.12 10.38 -9.71
N ASP A 248 -24.23 9.80 -9.25
CA ASP A 248 -25.55 10.11 -9.76
C ASP A 248 -26.07 11.47 -9.27
N ASP A 249 -27.13 11.95 -9.90
CA ASP A 249 -27.71 13.27 -9.63
C ASP A 249 -28.24 13.40 -8.18
N ALA A 250 -28.77 12.31 -7.61
CA ALA A 250 -29.31 12.32 -6.26
C ALA A 250 -28.18 12.51 -5.23
N LEU A 251 -27.06 11.83 -5.42
CA LEU A 251 -25.90 11.93 -4.57
C LEU A 251 -25.17 13.28 -4.75
N GLN A 252 -25.13 13.80 -5.98
CA GLN A 252 -24.63 15.16 -6.27
C GLN A 252 -25.47 16.23 -5.57
N GLN A 253 -26.80 16.07 -5.56
CA GLN A 253 -27.69 16.99 -4.85
C GLN A 253 -27.42 16.99 -3.35
N LEU A 254 -27.28 15.81 -2.73
CA LEU A 254 -26.94 15.69 -1.31
C LEU A 254 -25.60 16.34 -0.97
N LEU A 255 -24.60 16.22 -1.85
CA LEU A 255 -23.31 16.87 -1.67
C LEU A 255 -23.45 18.40 -1.70
N ASN A 256 -24.25 18.94 -2.62
CA ASN A 256 -24.48 20.38 -2.73
C ASN A 256 -25.20 20.95 -1.48
N GLU A 257 -26.06 20.16 -0.84
CA GLU A 257 -26.75 20.52 0.40
C GLU A 257 -25.85 20.49 1.65
N SER A 258 -24.66 19.88 1.55
CA SER A 258 -23.71 19.74 2.67
C SER A 258 -22.79 20.95 2.90
N ILE A 259 -22.83 21.94 2.00
CA ILE A 259 -22.01 23.17 2.00
C ILE A 259 -22.62 24.25 2.90
#